data_AF-A0A0S4J236-F1
#
_entry.id   AF-A0A0S4J236-F1
#
_cell.length_a   1.000
_cell.length_b   1.000
_cell.length_c   1.000
_cell.angle_alpha   90.00
_cell.angle_beta   90.00
_cell.angle_gamma   90.00
#
_symmetry.space_group_name_H-M   'P 1'
#
loop_
_entity.id
_entity.type
_entity.pdbx_description
1 polymer ?
#
loop_
_entity_poly.entity_id
_entity_poly.type
_entity_poly.pdbx_seq_one_letter_code
_entity_poly.pdbx_strand_id
1 'polypeptide(L)'
;MSRKYRTPTISWSSIITMTLLTVLLETLGSSADAACTKYCNSGYTLSGSTCTRTVAASDNCPSGFSPSGGQCVDKDARCSGIISTGPKNGANGGDCCYGTKKTPATTSPGYYSCYPADEGPGGFYCVTSSTRGCYASHDPPSSCPSGSSADGNDCVRDLTYSCPSGYSIQGTTCTNTYAASTITTSTQCNRASPATDGCQWCSIISACLPDAAQCPASCLVTPQTTCTNIPSACQWCSDIGVCQKDTIGCFSSCLVATADSSICDASASCKYCGAIGVCQPNAGLCYTTCLAATAESNVCEGSTACKYCPTPESIGVCQPTNGGVCYATCLVATIEADVCGYSTECKWCPSIGVCQPESGTCWATCTPASDDKLGSGVYDECRLQVVPNTQLLHGADTRLPHAVHNGCAGRARDLPSSVDIFFLPHVGERLEVRGVA
;
A
#
# COMPACT_ATOMS: atom_id res chain seq x y z
N MET A 1 -52.26 -16.47 -22.95
CA MET A 1 -50.86 -16.90 -22.71
C MET A 1 -50.39 -16.28 -21.39
N SER A 2 -50.47 -17.02 -20.29
CA SER A 2 -50.16 -16.51 -18.94
C SER A 2 -48.76 -16.95 -18.54
N ARG A 3 -47.81 -16.01 -18.42
CA ARG A 3 -46.43 -16.28 -18.01
C ARG A 3 -46.38 -16.43 -16.49
N LYS A 4 -46.17 -17.67 -16.02
CA LYS A 4 -45.80 -17.97 -14.63
C LYS A 4 -44.36 -17.50 -14.40
N TYR A 5 -44.18 -16.45 -13.59
CA TYR A 5 -42.88 -16.12 -13.01
C TYR A 5 -42.55 -17.14 -11.91
N ARG A 6 -41.44 -17.88 -12.08
CA ARG A 6 -40.82 -18.65 -11.01
C ARG A 6 -39.81 -17.74 -10.31
N THR A 7 -40.06 -17.42 -9.06
CA THR A 7 -39.09 -16.80 -8.15
C THR A 7 -38.04 -17.83 -7.76
N PRO A 8 -36.73 -17.55 -7.94
CA PRO A 8 -35.68 -18.45 -7.50
C PRO A 8 -35.56 -18.38 -5.97
N THR A 9 -35.73 -19.52 -5.30
CA THR A 9 -35.43 -19.68 -3.88
C THR A 9 -33.91 -19.77 -3.70
N ILE A 10 -33.29 -18.69 -3.24
CA ILE A 10 -31.87 -18.68 -2.87
C ILE A 10 -31.71 -19.43 -1.55
N SER A 11 -30.88 -20.48 -1.57
CA SER A 11 -30.56 -21.31 -0.41
C SER A 11 -29.63 -20.56 0.55
N TRP A 12 -30.11 -20.31 1.77
CA TRP A 12 -29.36 -19.60 2.82
C TRP A 12 -28.07 -20.30 3.25
N SER A 13 -27.96 -21.62 3.05
CA SER A 13 -26.77 -22.39 3.41
C SER A 13 -25.56 -22.07 2.52
N SER A 14 -25.75 -21.53 1.32
CA SER A 14 -24.66 -21.16 0.41
C SER A 14 -24.09 -19.76 0.69
N ILE A 15 -24.83 -18.91 1.41
CA ILE A 15 -24.40 -17.55 1.79
C ILE A 15 -23.43 -17.60 2.99
N ILE A 16 -23.61 -18.57 3.89
CA ILE A 16 -22.79 -18.71 5.10
C ILE A 16 -21.40 -19.28 4.77
N THR A 17 -21.28 -20.18 3.79
CA THR A 17 -19.97 -20.74 3.42
C THR A 17 -19.09 -19.77 2.63
N MET A 18 -19.66 -18.86 1.83
CA MET A 18 -18.86 -17.84 1.14
C MET A 18 -18.36 -16.72 2.06
N THR A 19 -19.17 -16.28 3.03
CA THR A 19 -18.75 -15.22 3.97
C THR A 19 -17.67 -15.69 4.95
N LEU A 20 -17.67 -16.96 5.36
CA LEU A 20 -16.60 -17.50 6.20
C LEU A 20 -15.27 -17.63 5.44
N LEU A 21 -15.31 -17.97 4.15
CA LEU A 21 -14.12 -18.15 3.32
C LEU A 21 -13.41 -16.82 3.03
N THR A 22 -14.16 -15.72 2.85
CA THR A 22 -13.59 -14.38 2.65
C THR A 22 -12.90 -13.85 3.91
N VAL A 23 -13.49 -14.04 5.09
CA VAL A 23 -12.87 -13.62 6.37
C VAL A 23 -11.61 -14.43 6.69
N LEU A 24 -11.58 -15.72 6.33
CA LEU A 24 -10.39 -16.56 6.51
C LEU A 24 -9.25 -16.16 5.54
N LEU A 25 -9.57 -15.69 4.33
CA LEU A 25 -8.56 -15.22 3.37
C LEU A 25 -7.93 -13.87 3.78
N GLU A 26 -8.74 -12.94 4.30
CA GLU A 26 -8.25 -11.63 4.79
C GLU A 26 -7.33 -11.75 6.01
N THR A 27 -7.61 -12.72 6.90
CA THR A 27 -6.79 -12.97 8.10
C THR A 27 -5.46 -13.65 7.79
N LEU A 28 -5.39 -14.46 6.73
CA LEU A 28 -4.14 -15.08 6.27
C LEU A 28 -3.30 -14.15 5.38
N GLY A 29 -3.92 -13.23 4.62
CA GLY A 29 -3.20 -12.25 3.80
C GLY A 29 -2.48 -11.18 4.63
N SER A 30 -3.09 -10.74 5.74
CA SER A 30 -2.54 -9.65 6.57
C SER A 30 -1.26 -10.04 7.34
N SER A 31 -0.98 -11.33 7.52
CA SER A 31 0.22 -11.79 8.24
C SER A 31 1.47 -11.84 7.35
N ALA A 32 1.31 -12.00 6.03
CA ALA A 32 2.43 -12.02 5.09
C ALA A 32 3.01 -10.61 4.83
N ASP A 33 2.17 -9.58 4.73
CA ASP A 33 2.62 -8.20 4.50
C ASP A 33 3.36 -7.60 5.71
N ALA A 34 3.02 -8.04 6.92
CA ALA A 34 3.72 -7.59 8.13
C ALA A 34 5.19 -8.10 8.20
N ALA A 35 5.52 -9.20 7.53
CA ALA A 35 6.83 -9.84 7.62
C ALA A 35 7.94 -9.00 6.96
N CYS A 36 7.64 -8.25 5.89
CA CYS A 36 8.65 -7.47 5.15
C CYS A 36 8.76 -6.00 5.59
N THR A 37 8.05 -5.58 6.62
CA THR A 37 8.17 -4.20 7.16
C THR A 37 9.02 -4.12 8.43
N LYS A 38 9.23 -5.27 9.10
CA LYS A 38 9.93 -5.37 10.38
C LYS A 38 11.01 -6.42 10.35
N TYR A 39 12.01 -6.26 11.19
CA TYR A 39 13.10 -7.20 11.31
C TYR A 39 13.55 -7.46 12.74
N CYS A 40 14.22 -8.59 12.90
CA CYS A 40 14.88 -9.00 14.13
C CYS A 40 16.40 -9.13 13.91
N ASN A 41 17.17 -8.99 14.98
CA ASN A 41 18.59 -9.33 14.96
C ASN A 41 18.78 -10.82 14.66
N SER A 42 19.95 -11.17 14.12
CA SER A 42 20.30 -12.55 13.78
C SER A 42 20.07 -13.51 14.96
N GLY A 43 19.43 -14.65 14.68
CA GLY A 43 19.10 -15.68 15.67
C GLY A 43 17.78 -15.46 16.43
N TYR A 44 16.98 -14.45 16.07
CA TYR A 44 15.64 -14.23 16.61
C TYR A 44 14.57 -14.53 15.55
N THR A 45 13.42 -15.01 15.99
CA THR A 45 12.23 -15.25 15.17
C THR A 45 11.23 -14.11 15.35
N LEU A 46 10.70 -13.58 14.24
CA LEU A 46 9.65 -12.57 14.26
C LEU A 46 8.28 -13.24 14.43
N SER A 47 7.52 -12.83 15.45
CA SER A 47 6.11 -13.20 15.62
C SER A 47 5.29 -11.92 15.81
N GLY A 48 4.55 -11.54 14.76
CA GLY A 48 3.85 -10.26 14.69
C GLY A 48 4.84 -9.08 14.74
N SER A 49 4.84 -8.32 15.83
CA SER A 49 5.77 -7.21 16.06
C SER A 49 6.85 -7.50 17.09
N THR A 50 7.01 -8.76 17.51
CA THR A 50 7.91 -9.14 18.59
C THR A 50 8.96 -10.10 18.08
N CYS A 51 10.22 -9.79 18.36
CA CYS A 51 11.35 -10.67 18.14
C CYS A 51 11.55 -11.56 19.34
N THR A 52 11.62 -12.87 19.12
CA THR A 52 11.77 -13.87 20.18
C THR A 52 12.96 -14.77 19.90
N ARG A 53 13.79 -15.01 20.91
CA ARG A 53 14.83 -16.04 20.86
C ARG A 53 14.72 -16.92 22.09
N THR A 54 14.76 -18.22 21.86
CA THR A 54 14.79 -19.25 22.89
C THR A 54 16.16 -19.90 22.92
N VAL A 55 16.68 -20.12 24.13
CA VAL A 55 17.90 -20.89 24.36
C VAL A 55 17.65 -21.86 25.52
N ALA A 56 18.39 -22.96 25.59
CA ALA A 56 18.33 -23.85 26.74
C ALA A 56 18.84 -23.14 28.00
N ALA A 57 18.17 -23.33 29.13
CA ALA A 57 18.67 -22.85 30.40
C ALA A 57 19.94 -23.59 30.81
N SER A 58 20.83 -22.94 31.55
CA SER A 58 21.98 -23.61 32.14
C SER A 58 21.55 -24.34 33.40
N ASP A 59 21.89 -25.62 33.46
CA ASP A 59 21.74 -26.46 34.63
C ASP A 59 22.73 -26.02 35.70
N ASN A 60 22.23 -25.56 36.86
CA ASN A 60 23.08 -25.19 37.98
C ASN A 60 22.81 -26.09 39.17
N CYS A 61 23.91 -26.69 39.63
CA CYS A 61 23.96 -27.46 40.85
C CYS A 61 24.78 -26.73 41.92
N PRO A 62 24.38 -26.81 43.19
CA PRO A 62 25.22 -26.35 44.30
C PRO A 62 26.61 -27.02 44.25
N SER A 63 27.62 -26.35 44.80
CA SER A 63 28.99 -26.89 44.88
C SER A 63 28.97 -28.30 45.51
N GLY A 64 29.66 -29.26 44.87
CA GLY A 64 29.68 -30.67 45.24
C GLY A 64 28.69 -31.56 44.46
N PHE A 65 27.72 -30.97 43.76
CA PHE A 65 26.73 -31.71 42.96
C PHE A 65 26.94 -31.51 41.46
N SER A 66 26.57 -32.51 40.65
CA SER A 66 26.61 -32.48 39.18
C SER A 66 25.24 -32.80 38.60
N PRO A 67 24.82 -32.15 37.49
CA PRO A 67 23.50 -32.40 36.90
C PRO A 67 23.43 -33.81 36.28
N SER A 68 22.39 -34.56 36.63
CA SER A 68 22.10 -35.90 36.10
C SER A 68 20.59 -36.18 36.16
N GLY A 69 19.97 -36.52 35.02
CA GLY A 69 18.57 -36.94 34.96
C GLY A 69 17.54 -35.89 35.40
N GLY A 70 17.87 -34.59 35.33
CA GLY A 70 17.00 -33.50 35.79
C GLY A 70 17.13 -33.15 37.28
N GLN A 71 18.09 -33.76 37.98
CA GLN A 71 18.44 -33.46 39.37
C GLN A 71 19.93 -33.16 39.51
N CYS A 72 20.33 -32.60 40.64
CA CYS A 72 21.72 -32.43 41.02
C CYS A 72 22.15 -33.61 41.89
N VAL A 73 23.14 -34.40 41.46
CA VAL A 73 23.65 -35.59 42.17
C VAL A 73 25.02 -35.29 42.76
N ASP A 74 25.20 -35.57 44.05
CA ASP A 74 26.50 -35.43 44.72
C ASP A 74 27.51 -36.44 44.15
N LYS A 75 28.66 -35.94 43.68
CA LYS A 75 29.70 -36.78 43.06
C LYS A 75 30.39 -37.68 44.10
N ASP A 76 30.49 -37.20 45.34
CA ASP A 76 31.28 -37.80 46.40
C ASP A 76 30.41 -38.57 47.41
N ALA A 77 29.09 -38.30 47.45
CA ALA A 77 28.13 -39.02 48.29
C ALA A 77 27.42 -40.19 47.58
N ARG A 78 28.04 -40.81 46.57
CA ARG A 78 27.50 -42.04 45.98
C ARG A 78 27.78 -43.22 46.92
N CYS A 79 26.74 -43.77 47.54
CA CYS A 79 26.89 -45.06 48.20
C CYS A 79 27.34 -46.08 47.15
N SER A 80 28.54 -46.65 47.31
CA SER A 80 29.03 -47.72 46.43
C SER A 80 28.22 -49.02 46.58
N GLY A 81 27.34 -49.09 47.58
CA GLY A 81 26.33 -50.15 47.74
C GLY A 81 24.91 -49.59 47.85
N ILE A 82 24.01 -50.18 48.64
CA ILE A 82 22.59 -49.75 48.70
C ILE A 82 22.31 -48.78 49.86
N ILE A 83 21.43 -47.78 49.66
CA ILE A 83 20.85 -47.02 50.77
C ILE A 83 19.67 -47.80 51.34
N SER A 84 19.72 -48.13 52.62
CA SER A 84 18.63 -48.86 53.28
C SER A 84 17.40 -47.97 53.49
N THR A 85 16.28 -48.27 52.84
CA THR A 85 14.96 -47.60 52.97
C THR A 85 14.12 -48.15 54.14
N GLY A 86 14.73 -48.89 55.08
CA GLY A 86 14.03 -49.43 56.24
C GLY A 86 13.41 -48.34 57.13
N PRO A 87 12.34 -48.62 57.89
CA PRO A 87 11.80 -47.68 58.85
C PRO A 87 12.90 -47.22 59.82
N LYS A 88 12.99 -45.91 60.12
CA LYS A 88 14.03 -45.31 60.99
C LYS A 88 14.19 -46.00 62.35
N ASN A 89 13.17 -46.73 62.80
CA ASN A 89 13.17 -47.46 64.08
C ASN A 89 13.88 -48.82 63.99
N GLY A 90 14.26 -49.29 62.80
CA GLY A 90 15.05 -50.49 62.57
C GLY A 90 16.47 -50.12 62.16
N ALA A 91 17.33 -49.91 63.16
CA ALA A 91 18.80 -49.78 63.20
C ALA A 91 19.58 -49.05 62.07
N ASN A 92 19.25 -49.19 60.78
CA ASN A 92 20.08 -48.76 59.65
C ASN A 92 19.29 -47.98 58.57
N GLY A 93 18.08 -47.48 58.89
CA GLY A 93 17.25 -46.75 57.92
C GLY A 93 17.87 -45.42 57.51
N GLY A 94 18.37 -45.35 56.28
CA GLY A 94 19.14 -44.22 55.73
C GLY A 94 20.62 -44.53 55.50
N ASP A 95 21.14 -45.68 55.95
CA ASP A 95 22.58 -45.98 55.90
C ASP A 95 23.07 -46.51 54.54
N CYS A 96 24.31 -46.20 54.16
CA CYS A 96 24.99 -46.80 53.00
C CYS A 96 25.52 -48.17 53.41
N CYS A 97 25.14 -49.22 52.68
CA CYS A 97 25.57 -50.58 52.98
C CYS A 97 26.60 -51.05 51.97
N TYR A 98 27.81 -51.38 52.43
CA TYR A 98 28.96 -51.69 51.58
C TYR A 98 29.36 -53.17 51.64
N GLY A 99 30.07 -53.60 50.59
CA GLY A 99 30.60 -54.96 50.46
C GLY A 99 29.70 -55.90 49.66
N THR A 100 30.13 -57.15 49.55
CA THR A 100 29.40 -58.17 48.78
C THR A 100 28.08 -58.51 49.44
N LYS A 101 26.97 -58.30 48.72
CA LYS A 101 25.63 -58.67 49.17
C LYS A 101 25.56 -60.17 49.47
N LYS A 102 25.12 -60.52 50.68
CA LYS A 102 24.78 -61.90 51.07
C LYS A 102 23.27 -62.03 51.32
N THR A 103 22.73 -63.22 51.09
CA THR A 103 21.30 -63.50 51.32
C THR A 103 21.03 -63.56 52.83
N PRO A 104 20.06 -62.80 53.37
CA PRO A 104 19.72 -62.88 54.78
C PRO A 104 19.08 -64.23 55.14
N ALA A 105 19.31 -64.68 56.37
CA ALA A 105 18.62 -65.86 56.90
C ALA A 105 17.15 -65.53 57.15
N THR A 106 16.27 -66.49 56.88
CA THR A 106 14.83 -66.35 57.13
C THR A 106 14.52 -66.96 58.49
N THR A 107 14.31 -66.14 59.52
CA THR A 107 14.08 -66.62 60.89
C THR A 107 12.64 -67.04 61.13
N SER A 108 11.71 -66.42 60.41
CA SER A 108 10.30 -66.81 60.34
C SER A 108 9.66 -66.17 59.09
N PRO A 109 8.45 -66.59 58.67
CA PRO A 109 7.79 -66.00 57.51
C PRO A 109 7.66 -64.47 57.63
N GLY A 110 8.42 -63.74 56.80
CA GLY A 110 8.43 -62.27 56.78
C GLY A 110 9.55 -61.60 57.59
N TYR A 111 10.31 -62.36 58.40
CA TYR A 111 11.43 -61.86 59.18
C TYR A 111 12.77 -62.35 58.62
N TYR A 112 13.67 -61.40 58.43
CA TYR A 112 14.97 -61.61 57.82
C TYR A 112 16.05 -61.09 58.76
N SER A 113 17.13 -61.86 58.95
CA SER A 113 18.23 -61.47 59.82
C SER A 113 19.59 -61.64 59.13
N CYS A 114 20.51 -60.76 59.51
CA CYS A 114 21.93 -60.86 59.15
C CYS A 114 22.80 -61.28 60.34
N TYR A 115 22.22 -61.41 61.53
CA TYR A 115 22.98 -61.76 62.72
C TYR A 115 23.41 -63.23 62.68
N PRO A 116 24.67 -63.55 62.99
CA PRO A 116 25.15 -64.93 63.04
C PRO A 116 24.37 -65.82 64.02
N ALA A 117 23.81 -65.24 65.09
CA ALA A 117 22.98 -65.95 66.08
C ALA A 117 21.67 -66.50 65.47
N ASP A 118 21.22 -65.91 64.36
CA ASP A 118 20.02 -66.30 63.62
C ASP A 118 20.37 -67.14 62.37
N GLU A 119 21.54 -67.79 62.35
CA GLU A 119 22.13 -68.46 61.18
C GLU A 119 22.38 -67.50 59.97
N GLY A 120 22.36 -66.19 60.21
CA GLY A 120 22.63 -65.17 59.20
C GLY A 120 24.10 -65.13 58.79
N PRO A 121 24.42 -64.63 57.58
CA PRO A 121 25.78 -64.65 57.04
C PRO A 121 26.74 -63.58 57.65
N GLY A 122 26.30 -62.92 58.73
CA GLY A 122 26.98 -61.79 59.36
C GLY A 122 26.76 -60.47 58.62
N GLY A 123 26.96 -59.37 59.34
CA GLY A 123 26.91 -58.01 58.79
C GLY A 123 25.61 -57.24 59.08
N PHE A 124 25.39 -56.18 58.32
CA PHE A 124 24.29 -55.24 58.51
C PHE A 124 23.14 -55.54 57.55
N TYR A 125 21.92 -55.59 58.10
CA TYR A 125 20.72 -55.81 57.31
C TYR A 125 20.29 -54.50 56.65
N CYS A 126 20.19 -54.53 55.31
CA CYS A 126 19.82 -53.39 54.51
C CYS A 126 18.75 -53.77 53.49
N VAL A 127 17.76 -52.90 53.35
CA VAL A 127 16.57 -53.16 52.53
C VAL A 127 16.25 -51.94 51.68
N THR A 128 15.96 -52.14 50.41
CA THR A 128 15.33 -51.16 49.51
C THR A 128 13.90 -51.61 49.20
N SER A 129 13.16 -50.81 48.43
CA SER A 129 11.83 -51.20 47.92
C SER A 129 11.82 -52.50 47.11
N SER A 130 12.96 -52.87 46.48
CA SER A 130 13.06 -54.02 45.58
C SER A 130 14.02 -55.11 46.05
N THR A 131 14.92 -54.81 46.99
CA THR A 131 16.05 -55.69 47.32
C THR A 131 16.28 -55.74 48.84
N ARG A 132 16.61 -56.92 49.36
CA ARG A 132 17.09 -57.09 50.75
C ARG A 132 18.40 -57.85 50.77
N GLY A 133 19.31 -57.53 51.68
CA GLY A 133 20.64 -58.13 51.74
C GLY A 133 21.40 -57.86 53.03
N CYS A 134 22.39 -58.70 53.31
CA CYS A 134 23.38 -58.51 54.37
C CYS A 134 24.69 -57.98 53.78
N TYR A 135 25.27 -56.98 54.45
CA TYR A 135 26.44 -56.25 53.98
C TYR A 135 27.54 -56.23 55.04
N ALA A 136 28.79 -56.29 54.62
CA ALA A 136 29.93 -56.44 55.54
C ALA A 136 30.16 -55.20 56.41
N SER A 137 29.83 -54.02 55.89
CA SER A 137 29.80 -52.77 56.66
C SER A 137 28.56 -51.96 56.29
N HIS A 138 28.04 -51.24 57.27
CA HIS A 138 27.26 -50.03 57.04
C HIS A 138 28.11 -48.87 57.56
N ASP A 139 28.09 -47.77 56.86
CA ASP A 139 28.34 -46.49 57.50
C ASP A 139 27.04 -45.71 57.35
N PRO A 140 26.67 -44.84 58.31
CA PRO A 140 25.76 -43.77 57.95
C PRO A 140 26.33 -43.17 56.66
N PRO A 141 25.53 -42.91 55.58
CA PRO A 141 26.03 -41.99 54.58
C PRO A 141 26.53 -40.81 55.40
N SER A 142 27.65 -40.22 55.01
CA SER A 142 27.82 -38.81 55.33
C SER A 142 26.48 -38.16 54.97
N SER A 143 25.64 -37.92 55.98
CA SER A 143 24.20 -37.75 55.82
C SER A 143 24.02 -36.74 54.71
N CYS A 144 23.22 -37.06 53.68
CA CYS A 144 23.14 -36.23 52.48
C CYS A 144 23.23 -34.74 52.89
N PRO A 145 24.25 -33.99 52.42
CA PRO A 145 24.62 -32.69 52.98
C PRO A 145 23.38 -31.84 53.24
N SER A 146 23.29 -31.22 54.41
CA SER A 146 22.06 -30.54 54.87
C SER A 146 21.40 -29.74 53.75
N GLY A 147 20.13 -30.05 53.44
CA GLY A 147 19.39 -29.49 52.29
C GLY A 147 19.40 -30.32 51.01
N SER A 148 19.89 -31.57 51.06
CA SER A 148 19.70 -32.59 50.01
C SER A 148 18.88 -33.76 50.53
N SER A 149 18.31 -34.55 49.63
CA SER A 149 17.45 -35.71 49.92
C SER A 149 18.07 -36.97 49.30
N ALA A 150 17.88 -38.13 49.93
CA ALA A 150 18.31 -39.40 49.32
C ALA A 150 17.29 -39.85 48.26
N ASP A 151 17.75 -40.17 47.05
CA ASP A 151 16.98 -40.81 45.99
C ASP A 151 17.74 -42.04 45.47
N GLY A 152 17.28 -43.24 45.85
CA GLY A 152 17.99 -44.48 45.55
C GLY A 152 19.33 -44.57 46.26
N ASN A 153 20.43 -44.56 45.50
CA ASN A 153 21.81 -44.59 46.03
C ASN A 153 22.54 -43.24 45.96
N ASP A 154 21.85 -42.21 45.46
CA ASP A 154 22.41 -40.89 45.19
C ASP A 154 21.81 -39.87 46.17
N CYS A 155 22.63 -38.93 46.66
CA CYS A 155 22.13 -37.74 47.33
C CYS A 155 21.78 -36.70 46.27
N VAL A 156 20.50 -36.33 46.20
CA VAL A 156 19.96 -35.43 45.18
C VAL A 156 19.54 -34.08 45.76
N ARG A 157 19.65 -33.06 44.93
CA ARG A 157 19.05 -31.73 45.15
C ARG A 157 18.24 -31.29 43.95
N ASP A 158 17.32 -30.37 44.20
CA ASP A 158 16.57 -29.70 43.16
C ASP A 158 17.53 -28.98 42.20
N LEU A 159 17.35 -29.25 40.92
CA LEU A 159 18.08 -28.59 39.86
C LEU A 159 17.56 -27.16 39.73
N THR A 160 18.47 -26.19 39.78
CA THR A 160 18.14 -24.79 39.55
C THR A 160 18.58 -24.39 38.15
N TYR A 161 17.74 -23.62 37.45
CA TYR A 161 18.02 -23.16 36.11
C TYR A 161 18.39 -21.69 36.14
N SER A 162 19.42 -21.30 35.41
CA SER A 162 19.78 -19.90 35.20
C SER A 162 19.76 -19.54 33.73
N CYS A 163 19.35 -18.31 33.45
CA CYS A 163 19.38 -17.76 32.10
C CYS A 163 20.53 -16.76 31.91
N PRO A 164 21.08 -16.63 30.69
CA PRO A 164 21.97 -15.54 30.35
C PRO A 164 21.34 -14.17 30.65
N SER A 165 22.16 -13.16 30.89
CA SER A 165 21.67 -11.79 31.10
C SER A 165 20.73 -11.34 29.97
N GLY A 166 19.58 -10.78 30.34
CA GLY A 166 18.53 -10.33 29.42
C GLY A 166 17.49 -11.40 29.06
N TYR A 167 17.67 -12.67 29.43
CA TYR A 167 16.67 -13.72 29.19
C TYR A 167 15.82 -13.97 30.44
N SER A 168 14.54 -14.27 30.23
CA SER A 168 13.60 -14.68 31.27
C SER A 168 13.41 -16.21 31.23
N ILE A 169 13.39 -16.83 32.41
CA ILE A 169 13.20 -18.28 32.52
C ILE A 169 11.73 -18.68 32.27
N GLN A 170 11.55 -19.73 31.47
CA GLN A 170 10.27 -20.40 31.20
C GLN A 170 10.50 -21.91 31.19
N GLY A 171 10.32 -22.55 32.36
CA GLY A 171 10.64 -23.97 32.55
C GLY A 171 12.13 -24.23 32.41
N THR A 172 12.51 -25.09 31.47
CA THR A 172 13.91 -25.42 31.13
C THR A 172 14.48 -24.57 30.00
N THR A 173 13.72 -23.57 29.55
CA THR A 173 14.12 -22.67 28.45
C THR A 173 14.23 -21.23 28.94
N CYS A 174 15.08 -20.48 28.28
CA CYS A 174 15.29 -19.07 28.49
C CYS A 174 14.79 -18.32 27.26
N THR A 175 13.91 -17.36 27.46
CA THR A 175 13.28 -16.59 26.40
C THR A 175 13.68 -15.12 26.52
N ASN A 176 14.18 -14.54 25.44
CA ASN A 176 14.40 -13.09 25.32
C ASN A 176 13.45 -12.55 24.24
N THR A 177 12.71 -11.50 24.60
CA THR A 177 11.79 -10.81 23.69
C THR A 177 12.07 -9.31 23.63
N TYR A 178 11.91 -8.72 22.45
CA TYR A 178 11.93 -7.27 22.25
C TYR A 178 11.08 -6.88 21.04
N ALA A 179 10.73 -5.59 20.95
CA ALA A 179 9.97 -5.06 19.82
C ALA A 179 10.79 -5.07 18.53
N ALA A 180 10.22 -5.58 17.44
CA ALA A 180 10.88 -5.62 16.15
C ALA A 180 11.18 -4.21 15.61
N SER A 181 12.29 -4.08 14.90
CA SER A 181 12.71 -2.81 14.30
C SER A 181 12.12 -2.64 12.91
N THR A 182 11.79 -1.41 12.50
CA THR A 182 11.31 -1.12 11.13
C THR A 182 12.47 -1.19 10.14
N ILE A 183 12.25 -1.80 8.98
CA ILE A 183 13.22 -1.86 7.88
C ILE A 183 13.24 -0.50 7.18
N THR A 184 14.35 0.23 7.19
CA THR A 184 14.50 1.53 6.50
C THR A 184 15.52 1.52 5.36
N THR A 185 16.26 0.43 5.19
CA THR A 185 17.36 0.31 4.23
C THR A 185 17.40 -1.06 3.57
N SER A 186 17.99 -1.13 2.37
CA SER A 186 18.22 -2.39 1.65
C SER A 186 19.02 -3.40 2.46
N THR A 187 20.01 -2.94 3.22
CA THR A 187 20.84 -3.79 4.08
C THR A 187 20.02 -4.47 5.17
N GLN A 188 19.03 -3.78 5.75
CA GLN A 188 18.14 -4.39 6.75
C GLN A 188 17.20 -5.42 6.14
N CYS A 189 16.64 -5.14 4.96
CA CYS A 189 15.80 -6.09 4.22
C CYS A 189 16.57 -7.39 3.92
N ASN A 190 17.82 -7.28 3.46
CA ASN A 190 18.63 -8.43 3.05
C ASN A 190 19.34 -9.16 4.19
N ARG A 191 19.59 -8.53 5.36
CA ARG A 191 20.31 -9.16 6.49
C ARG A 191 19.43 -9.87 7.49
N ALA A 192 18.13 -9.65 7.46
CA ALA A 192 17.23 -10.00 8.55
C ALA A 192 16.66 -11.44 8.50
N SER A 193 17.38 -12.40 7.93
CA SER A 193 16.98 -13.82 7.98
C SER A 193 17.03 -14.35 9.44
N PRO A 194 16.00 -15.06 9.94
CA PRO A 194 14.83 -15.59 9.22
C PRO A 194 13.58 -14.68 9.21
N ALA A 195 13.63 -13.49 9.84
CA ALA A 195 12.49 -12.57 9.90
C ALA A 195 12.07 -12.01 8.53
N THR A 196 13.01 -11.90 7.59
CA THR A 196 12.75 -11.49 6.20
C THR A 196 12.96 -12.61 5.19
N ASP A 197 12.88 -13.88 5.62
CA ASP A 197 12.96 -15.00 4.68
C ASP A 197 11.81 -14.89 3.67
N GLY A 198 12.18 -14.79 2.39
CA GLY A 198 11.24 -14.52 1.32
C GLY A 198 10.81 -13.05 1.25
N CYS A 199 11.68 -12.09 1.59
CA CYS A 199 11.54 -10.68 1.20
C CYS A 199 12.70 -10.23 0.29
N GLN A 200 12.41 -9.36 -0.67
CA GLN A 200 13.35 -8.74 -1.59
C GLN A 200 13.28 -7.21 -1.49
N TRP A 201 14.44 -6.55 -1.49
CA TRP A 201 14.50 -5.10 -1.60
C TRP A 201 14.25 -4.61 -3.03
N CYS A 202 13.24 -3.76 -3.19
CA CYS A 202 12.91 -3.09 -4.43
C CYS A 202 13.48 -1.67 -4.44
N SER A 203 14.63 -1.50 -5.09
CA SER A 203 15.38 -0.23 -5.11
C SER A 203 14.62 0.95 -5.71
N ILE A 204 13.79 0.70 -6.73
CA ILE A 204 13.02 1.74 -7.43
C ILE A 204 12.07 2.48 -6.50
N ILE A 205 11.38 1.72 -5.63
CA ILE A 205 10.40 2.26 -4.67
C ILE A 205 10.97 2.34 -3.24
N SER A 206 12.23 1.93 -3.06
CA SER A 206 12.91 1.84 -1.76
C SER A 206 12.10 1.11 -0.68
N ALA A 207 11.52 -0.04 -1.03
CA ALA A 207 10.69 -0.84 -0.13
C ALA A 207 11.14 -2.31 -0.10
N CYS A 208 10.89 -3.01 1.01
CA CYS A 208 11.13 -4.44 1.16
C CYS A 208 9.80 -5.18 0.95
N LEU A 209 9.71 -6.00 -0.10
CA LEU A 209 8.48 -6.70 -0.50
C LEU A 209 8.66 -8.21 -0.38
N PRO A 210 7.60 -9.01 -0.19
CA PRO A 210 7.72 -10.47 -0.24
C PRO A 210 8.21 -10.95 -1.62
N ASP A 211 9.08 -11.95 -1.65
CA ASP A 211 9.85 -12.53 -2.78
C ASP A 211 8.94 -13.08 -3.91
N ALA A 212 7.64 -13.26 -3.63
CA ALA A 212 6.64 -13.59 -4.64
C ALA A 212 6.15 -12.37 -5.45
N ALA A 213 6.42 -11.14 -5.00
CA ALA A 213 6.02 -9.91 -5.68
C ALA A 213 7.16 -9.44 -6.60
N GLN A 214 6.89 -9.39 -7.91
CA GLN A 214 7.76 -8.65 -8.82
C GLN A 214 7.84 -7.20 -8.36
N CYS A 215 9.06 -6.69 -8.14
CA CYS A 215 9.26 -5.29 -7.78
C CYS A 215 8.56 -4.36 -8.78
N PRO A 216 7.68 -3.45 -8.30
CA PRO A 216 7.05 -2.46 -9.17
C PRO A 216 8.09 -1.67 -9.95
N ALA A 217 7.83 -1.45 -11.24
CA ALA A 217 8.72 -0.71 -12.13
C ALA A 217 8.80 0.80 -11.79
N SER A 218 7.85 1.32 -11.01
CA SER A 218 7.82 2.69 -10.50
C SER A 218 6.82 2.80 -9.34
N CYS A 219 6.83 3.92 -8.59
CA CYS A 219 5.77 4.20 -7.62
C CYS A 219 4.38 4.15 -8.25
N LEU A 220 4.27 4.57 -9.52
CA LEU A 220 3.00 4.78 -10.19
C LEU A 220 2.19 3.49 -10.40
N VAL A 221 2.89 2.37 -10.58
CA VAL A 221 2.27 1.04 -10.76
C VAL A 221 2.20 0.25 -9.45
N THR A 222 2.60 0.84 -8.33
CA THR A 222 2.60 0.19 -7.03
C THR A 222 1.17 0.13 -6.48
N PRO A 223 0.68 -1.06 -6.07
CA PRO A 223 -0.62 -1.19 -5.43
C PRO A 223 -0.74 -0.34 -4.16
N GLN A 224 -1.96 0.07 -3.82
CA GLN A 224 -2.24 0.88 -2.63
C GLN A 224 -1.65 0.27 -1.34
N THR A 225 -1.85 -1.03 -1.12
CA THR A 225 -1.36 -1.73 0.08
C THR A 225 0.15 -1.61 0.25
N THR A 226 0.89 -1.80 -0.84
CA THR A 226 2.34 -1.65 -0.89
C THR A 226 2.78 -0.20 -0.70
N CYS A 227 2.06 0.75 -1.30
CA CYS A 227 2.40 2.17 -1.21
C CYS A 227 2.22 2.75 0.20
N THR A 228 1.23 2.25 0.95
CA THR A 228 0.99 2.66 2.34
C THR A 228 1.95 2.02 3.34
N ASN A 229 2.74 1.04 2.94
CA ASN A 229 3.69 0.37 3.82
C ASN A 229 4.97 1.22 3.99
N ILE A 230 5.21 1.63 5.23
CA ILE A 230 6.37 2.44 5.62
C ILE A 230 7.61 1.53 5.76
N PRO A 231 8.81 1.99 5.36
CA PRO A 231 9.17 3.21 4.62
C PRO A 231 9.37 2.88 3.14
N SER A 232 8.60 3.56 2.28
CA SER A 232 8.84 3.56 0.85
C SER A 232 9.20 4.99 0.41
N ALA A 233 9.82 5.14 -0.76
CA ALA A 233 10.01 6.46 -1.38
C ALA A 233 8.72 6.98 -2.03
N CYS A 234 7.61 6.27 -1.81
CA CYS A 234 6.32 6.52 -2.38
C CYS A 234 5.24 6.74 -1.30
N GLN A 235 4.25 7.56 -1.63
CA GLN A 235 3.12 7.91 -0.79
C GLN A 235 1.84 7.66 -1.58
N TRP A 236 0.85 7.14 -0.87
CA TRP A 236 -0.47 6.96 -1.42
C TRP A 236 -1.22 8.30 -1.42
N CYS A 237 -1.62 8.74 -2.61
CA CYS A 237 -2.39 9.96 -2.80
C CYS A 237 -3.87 9.61 -2.90
N SER A 238 -4.58 9.68 -1.78
CA SER A 238 -5.98 9.27 -1.67
C SER A 238 -6.92 10.04 -2.60
N ASP A 239 -6.70 11.34 -2.78
CA ASP A 239 -7.58 12.22 -3.56
C ASP A 239 -7.70 11.80 -5.02
N ILE A 240 -6.63 11.20 -5.55
CA ILE A 240 -6.55 10.71 -6.92
C ILE A 240 -6.28 9.21 -6.98
N GLY A 241 -6.32 8.48 -5.87
CA GLY A 241 -6.18 7.02 -5.84
C GLY A 241 -4.95 6.48 -6.59
N VAL A 242 -3.76 7.05 -6.38
CA VAL A 242 -2.52 6.57 -7.01
C VAL A 242 -1.34 6.68 -6.06
N CYS A 243 -0.31 5.86 -6.28
CA CYS A 243 0.94 5.90 -5.54
C CYS A 243 1.97 6.80 -6.25
N GLN A 244 2.53 7.78 -5.55
CA GLN A 244 3.46 8.77 -6.12
C GLN A 244 4.74 8.87 -5.32
N LYS A 245 5.80 9.43 -5.89
CA LYS A 245 7.05 9.66 -5.17
C LYS A 245 6.85 10.77 -4.13
N ASP A 246 7.30 10.54 -2.90
CA ASP A 246 7.13 11.48 -1.77
C ASP A 246 7.68 12.87 -2.06
N THR A 247 8.76 12.94 -2.85
CA THR A 247 9.42 14.20 -3.20
C THR A 247 8.59 15.11 -4.10
N ILE A 248 7.58 14.59 -4.80
CA ILE A 248 6.73 15.35 -5.73
C ILE A 248 5.51 15.94 -5.00
N GLY A 249 5.11 15.37 -3.85
CA GLY A 249 3.83 15.69 -3.23
C GLY A 249 2.65 15.00 -3.92
N CYS A 250 1.49 14.97 -3.27
CA CYS A 250 0.26 14.45 -3.85
C CYS A 250 -0.51 15.53 -4.57
N PHE A 251 -1.06 15.22 -5.75
CA PHE A 251 -2.01 16.10 -6.42
C PHE A 251 -3.34 16.11 -5.65
N SER A 252 -3.90 17.29 -5.46
CA SER A 252 -5.15 17.50 -4.72
C SER A 252 -6.41 17.12 -5.51
N SER A 253 -6.30 16.91 -6.83
CA SER A 253 -7.42 16.49 -7.68
C SER A 253 -6.95 15.94 -9.01
N CYS A 254 -7.83 15.21 -9.71
CA CYS A 254 -7.57 14.71 -11.06
C CYS A 254 -7.19 15.85 -12.02
N LEU A 255 -7.85 17.01 -11.91
CA LEU A 255 -7.62 18.13 -12.83
C LEU A 255 -6.18 18.66 -12.75
N VAL A 256 -5.62 18.80 -11.55
CA VAL A 256 -4.23 19.25 -11.36
C VAL A 256 -3.22 18.20 -11.85
N ALA A 257 -3.59 16.91 -11.81
CA ALA A 257 -2.76 15.82 -12.34
C ALA A 257 -2.64 15.83 -13.88
N THR A 258 -3.38 16.70 -14.59
CA THR A 258 -3.32 16.83 -16.06
C THR A 258 -1.91 17.14 -16.59
N ALA A 259 -1.04 17.73 -15.77
CA ALA A 259 0.35 17.98 -16.14
C ALA A 259 1.13 16.70 -16.53
N ASP A 260 0.69 15.52 -16.07
CA ASP A 260 1.28 14.22 -16.42
C ASP A 260 0.18 13.18 -16.67
N SER A 261 -0.09 12.90 -17.94
CA SER A 261 -1.15 11.97 -18.34
C SER A 261 -0.96 10.55 -17.78
N SER A 262 0.30 10.13 -17.56
CA SER A 262 0.59 8.79 -17.03
C SER A 262 0.04 8.61 -15.63
N ILE A 263 0.01 9.68 -14.82
CA ILE A 263 -0.55 9.67 -13.47
C ILE A 263 -2.04 9.31 -13.50
N CYS A 264 -2.74 9.85 -14.48
CA CYS A 264 -4.18 9.68 -14.61
C CYS A 264 -4.54 8.31 -15.18
N ASP A 265 -3.71 7.76 -16.06
CA ASP A 265 -3.90 6.40 -16.57
C ASP A 265 -3.68 5.33 -15.48
N ALA A 266 -2.77 5.58 -14.55
CA ALA A 266 -2.49 4.67 -13.44
C ALA A 266 -3.40 4.89 -12.22
N SER A 267 -4.20 5.95 -12.22
CA SER A 267 -5.08 6.32 -11.11
C SER A 267 -6.31 5.42 -11.03
N ALA A 268 -6.67 5.02 -9.80
CA ALA A 268 -7.93 4.31 -9.54
C ALA A 268 -9.15 5.25 -9.46
N SER A 269 -8.93 6.56 -9.34
CA SER A 269 -9.99 7.58 -9.16
C SER A 269 -10.16 8.50 -10.37
N CYS A 270 -9.19 8.53 -11.26
CA CYS A 270 -9.14 9.41 -12.42
C CYS A 270 -9.02 8.61 -13.72
N LYS A 271 -9.36 9.27 -14.83
CA LYS A 271 -9.13 8.80 -16.19
C LYS A 271 -8.61 9.96 -17.05
N TYR A 272 -7.75 9.64 -18.01
CA TYR A 272 -7.28 10.61 -18.99
C TYR A 272 -8.24 10.71 -20.18
N CYS A 273 -8.75 11.92 -20.44
CA CYS A 273 -9.61 12.23 -21.57
C CYS A 273 -8.76 12.73 -22.74
N GLY A 274 -8.17 11.82 -23.51
CA GLY A 274 -7.18 12.14 -24.54
C GLY A 274 -7.63 13.10 -25.64
N ALA A 275 -8.93 13.16 -25.96
CA ALA A 275 -9.46 14.04 -27.01
C ALA A 275 -9.25 15.54 -26.71
N ILE A 276 -9.32 15.91 -25.44
CA ILE A 276 -9.05 17.28 -24.97
C ILE A 276 -7.84 17.33 -24.03
N GLY A 277 -7.09 16.24 -23.88
CA GLY A 277 -5.87 16.19 -23.06
C GLY A 277 -6.04 16.68 -21.62
N VAL A 278 -7.06 16.19 -20.92
CA VAL A 278 -7.34 16.53 -19.51
C VAL A 278 -7.58 15.29 -18.66
N CYS A 279 -7.21 15.35 -17.38
CA CYS A 279 -7.53 14.32 -16.41
C CYS A 279 -8.84 14.65 -15.67
N GLN A 280 -9.74 13.67 -15.61
CA GLN A 280 -11.05 13.79 -14.98
C GLN A 280 -11.28 12.69 -13.95
N PRO A 281 -12.15 12.90 -12.95
CA PRO A 281 -12.64 11.82 -12.11
C PRO A 281 -13.24 10.69 -12.98
N ASN A 282 -13.20 9.45 -12.50
CA ASN A 282 -13.72 8.30 -13.24
C ASN A 282 -15.21 8.43 -13.59
N ALA A 283 -15.99 9.07 -12.72
CA ALA A 283 -17.39 9.40 -12.95
C ALA A 283 -17.62 10.60 -13.89
N GLY A 284 -16.60 11.42 -14.16
CA GLY A 284 -16.68 12.60 -15.01
C GLY A 284 -16.89 12.25 -16.49
N LEU A 285 -17.34 13.22 -17.28
CA LEU A 285 -17.51 13.04 -18.72
C LEU A 285 -16.21 13.37 -19.47
N CYS A 286 -15.78 12.48 -20.37
CA CYS A 286 -14.70 12.82 -21.31
C CYS A 286 -15.30 13.45 -22.56
N TYR A 287 -15.19 14.77 -22.66
CA TYR A 287 -15.59 15.50 -23.86
C TYR A 287 -14.74 15.11 -25.05
N THR A 288 -15.38 15.01 -26.22
CA THR A 288 -14.71 14.65 -27.48
C THR A 288 -14.13 15.86 -28.22
N THR A 289 -14.54 17.08 -27.85
CA THR A 289 -14.06 18.33 -28.45
C THR A 289 -13.94 19.41 -27.38
N CYS A 290 -13.07 20.41 -27.61
CA CYS A 290 -12.96 21.58 -26.73
C CYS A 290 -14.29 22.29 -26.58
N LEU A 291 -15.03 22.45 -27.68
CA LEU A 291 -16.29 23.18 -27.66
C LEU A 291 -17.36 22.51 -26.78
N ALA A 292 -17.43 21.17 -26.79
CA ALA A 292 -18.33 20.44 -25.90
C ALA A 292 -17.96 20.60 -24.42
N ALA A 293 -16.67 20.79 -24.11
CA ALA A 293 -16.20 21.05 -22.75
C ALA A 293 -16.60 22.43 -22.22
N THR A 294 -17.21 23.31 -23.03
CA THR A 294 -17.77 24.60 -22.57
C THR A 294 -18.79 24.44 -21.45
N ALA A 295 -19.47 23.28 -21.38
CA ALA A 295 -20.39 22.97 -20.28
C ALA A 295 -19.73 22.99 -18.89
N GLU A 296 -18.40 22.79 -18.81
CA GLU A 296 -17.62 22.77 -17.57
C GLU A 296 -16.31 23.56 -17.77
N SER A 297 -16.34 24.86 -17.52
CA SER A 297 -15.22 25.78 -17.80
C SER A 297 -13.90 25.37 -17.15
N ASN A 298 -13.93 24.80 -15.94
CA ASN A 298 -12.76 24.28 -15.23
C ASN A 298 -12.09 23.10 -15.96
N VAL A 299 -12.85 22.22 -16.61
CA VAL A 299 -12.31 21.09 -17.39
C VAL A 299 -11.50 21.61 -18.56
N CYS A 300 -12.00 22.66 -19.18
CA CYS A 300 -11.40 23.31 -20.33
C CYS A 300 -10.21 24.19 -19.98
N GLU A 301 -10.23 24.88 -18.85
CA GLU A 301 -9.08 25.62 -18.33
C GLU A 301 -7.93 24.68 -17.93
N GLY A 302 -8.25 23.51 -17.35
CA GLY A 302 -7.26 22.51 -17.00
C GLY A 302 -6.78 21.63 -18.16
N SER A 303 -7.33 21.81 -19.36
CA SER A 303 -6.98 21.03 -20.55
C SER A 303 -5.66 21.48 -21.17
N THR A 304 -4.87 20.53 -21.69
CA THR A 304 -3.66 20.84 -22.47
C THR A 304 -3.95 21.15 -23.94
N ALA A 305 -5.10 20.73 -24.46
CA ALA A 305 -5.50 20.89 -25.86
C ALA A 305 -6.47 22.06 -26.08
N CYS A 306 -7.07 22.57 -25.01
CA CYS A 306 -8.09 23.62 -25.04
C CYS A 306 -7.66 24.82 -24.20
N LYS A 307 -8.28 25.96 -24.50
CA LYS A 307 -8.25 27.18 -23.68
C LYS A 307 -9.68 27.65 -23.47
N TYR A 308 -9.99 28.07 -22.27
CA TYR A 308 -11.26 28.74 -21.98
C TYR A 308 -11.15 30.21 -22.38
N CYS A 309 -12.13 30.72 -23.13
CA CYS A 309 -12.27 32.13 -23.44
C CYS A 309 -13.24 32.74 -22.41
N PRO A 310 -12.74 33.45 -21.38
CA PRO A 310 -13.59 33.92 -20.29
C PRO A 310 -14.43 35.14 -20.67
N THR A 311 -15.56 35.31 -19.98
CA THR A 311 -16.31 36.57 -19.94
C THR A 311 -15.64 37.55 -18.97
N PRO A 312 -15.76 38.88 -19.16
CA PRO A 312 -16.55 39.57 -20.18
C PRO A 312 -15.80 39.84 -21.50
N GLU A 313 -14.53 39.46 -21.61
CA GLU A 313 -13.70 39.78 -22.79
C GLU A 313 -14.04 38.93 -24.02
N SER A 314 -14.79 37.85 -23.83
CA SER A 314 -15.28 36.96 -24.88
C SER A 314 -16.63 36.34 -24.51
N ILE A 315 -17.16 35.49 -25.39
CA ILE A 315 -18.48 34.86 -25.24
C ILE A 315 -18.52 33.64 -24.29
N GLY A 316 -17.48 33.35 -23.52
CA GLY A 316 -17.53 32.28 -22.51
C GLY A 316 -17.51 30.86 -23.10
N VAL A 317 -16.61 30.57 -24.04
CA VAL A 317 -16.56 29.28 -24.75
C VAL A 317 -15.18 28.63 -24.70
N CYS A 318 -15.16 27.31 -24.86
CA CYS A 318 -13.94 26.54 -24.95
C CYS A 318 -13.48 26.35 -26.38
N GLN A 319 -12.19 26.64 -26.61
CA GLN A 319 -11.60 26.66 -27.93
C GLN A 319 -10.30 25.85 -27.96
N PRO A 320 -9.90 25.25 -29.10
CA PRO A 320 -8.60 24.61 -29.22
C PRO A 320 -7.45 25.60 -28.94
N THR A 321 -6.43 25.16 -28.22
CA THR A 321 -5.24 25.99 -27.97
C THR A 321 -4.52 26.33 -29.27
N ASN A 322 -4.43 25.35 -30.17
CA ASN A 322 -3.84 25.49 -31.50
C ASN A 322 -4.93 25.82 -32.53
N GLY A 323 -5.15 27.12 -32.78
CA GLY A 323 -6.01 27.61 -33.85
C GLY A 323 -7.41 28.10 -33.43
N GLY A 324 -7.83 27.89 -32.18
CA GLY A 324 -9.09 28.42 -31.69
C GLY A 324 -9.05 29.94 -31.47
N VAL A 325 -10.15 30.62 -31.84
CA VAL A 325 -10.30 32.07 -31.69
C VAL A 325 -11.27 32.37 -30.55
N CYS A 326 -10.87 33.26 -29.63
CA CYS A 326 -11.80 33.78 -28.62
C CYS A 326 -12.57 34.96 -29.22
N TYR A 327 -13.87 34.76 -29.46
CA TYR A 327 -14.74 35.78 -30.02
C TYR A 327 -15.14 36.78 -28.94
N ALA A 328 -14.87 38.06 -29.17
CA ALA A 328 -15.18 39.14 -28.23
C ALA A 328 -16.69 39.38 -28.04
N THR A 329 -17.50 39.07 -29.07
CA THR A 329 -18.95 39.26 -29.05
C THR A 329 -19.66 38.14 -29.79
N CYS A 330 -20.94 37.93 -29.49
CA CYS A 330 -21.77 36.93 -30.17
C CYS A 330 -21.77 37.14 -31.68
N LEU A 331 -21.88 38.39 -32.13
CA LEU A 331 -21.96 38.70 -33.56
C LEU A 331 -20.71 38.24 -34.34
N VAL A 332 -19.50 38.42 -33.77
CA VAL A 332 -18.26 37.99 -34.45
C VAL A 332 -18.16 36.46 -34.52
N ALA A 333 -18.80 35.74 -33.60
CA ALA A 333 -18.87 34.28 -33.62
C ALA A 333 -19.85 33.72 -34.68
N THR A 334 -20.53 34.57 -35.46
CA THR A 334 -21.47 34.15 -36.51
C THR A 334 -20.84 33.24 -37.56
N ILE A 335 -19.53 33.35 -37.78
CA ILE A 335 -18.79 32.50 -38.71
C ILE A 335 -18.78 31.01 -38.32
N GLU A 336 -19.05 30.70 -37.05
CA GLU A 336 -19.05 29.33 -36.51
C GLU A 336 -20.32 29.09 -35.67
N ALA A 337 -21.39 28.63 -36.33
CA ALA A 337 -22.70 28.42 -35.72
C ALA A 337 -22.65 27.55 -34.45
N ASP A 338 -21.80 26.52 -34.43
CA ASP A 338 -21.63 25.65 -33.27
C ASP A 338 -21.11 26.45 -32.08
N VAL A 339 -20.11 27.31 -32.27
CA VAL A 339 -19.52 28.11 -31.18
C VAL A 339 -20.57 28.96 -30.49
N CYS A 340 -21.46 29.54 -31.28
CA CYS A 340 -22.59 30.29 -30.75
C CYS A 340 -23.53 29.42 -29.90
N GLY A 341 -23.84 28.21 -30.36
CA GLY A 341 -24.76 27.30 -29.67
C GLY A 341 -24.25 26.75 -28.34
N TYR A 342 -22.94 26.78 -28.09
CA TYR A 342 -22.33 26.35 -26.83
C TYR A 342 -22.08 27.48 -25.84
N SER A 343 -22.19 28.75 -26.26
CA SER A 343 -22.07 29.90 -25.36
C SER A 343 -23.33 30.03 -24.50
N THR A 344 -23.17 30.38 -23.22
CA THR A 344 -24.30 30.75 -22.35
C THR A 344 -24.73 32.21 -22.51
N GLU A 345 -23.88 33.03 -23.15
CA GLU A 345 -24.13 34.45 -23.39
C GLU A 345 -24.74 34.71 -24.77
N CYS A 346 -24.76 33.70 -25.63
CA CYS A 346 -25.22 33.81 -27.01
C CYS A 346 -26.20 32.70 -27.38
N LYS A 347 -27.02 32.98 -28.40
CA LYS A 347 -27.84 32.00 -29.10
C LYS A 347 -27.72 32.13 -30.60
N TRP A 348 -27.76 30.97 -31.26
CA TRP A 348 -27.81 30.90 -32.70
C TRP A 348 -29.23 31.16 -33.21
N CYS A 349 -29.37 32.11 -34.13
CA CYS A 349 -30.65 32.42 -34.77
C CYS A 349 -30.69 31.82 -36.20
N PRO A 350 -31.19 30.58 -36.37
CA PRO A 350 -31.07 29.84 -37.63
C PRO A 350 -31.82 30.50 -38.80
N SER A 351 -32.89 31.23 -38.52
CA SER A 351 -33.72 31.89 -39.54
C SER A 351 -32.97 32.97 -40.34
N ILE A 352 -31.94 33.58 -39.72
CA ILE A 352 -31.12 34.63 -40.33
C ILE A 352 -29.64 34.25 -40.37
N GLY A 353 -29.25 33.11 -39.78
CA GLY A 353 -27.89 32.59 -39.81
C GLY A 353 -26.89 33.47 -39.06
N VAL A 354 -27.29 34.06 -37.94
CA VAL A 354 -26.40 34.91 -37.12
C VAL A 354 -26.41 34.51 -35.65
N CYS A 355 -25.30 34.80 -34.97
CA CYS A 355 -25.17 34.62 -33.53
C CYS A 355 -25.51 35.91 -32.79
N GLN A 356 -26.41 35.84 -31.81
CA GLN A 356 -26.87 37.01 -31.05
C GLN A 356 -26.70 36.79 -29.54
N PRO A 357 -26.68 37.86 -28.72
CA PRO A 357 -26.76 37.73 -27.27
C PRO A 357 -27.99 36.92 -26.83
N GLU A 358 -27.89 36.18 -25.74
CA GLU A 358 -28.97 35.32 -25.21
C GLU A 358 -30.24 36.14 -24.92
N SER A 359 -30.07 37.40 -24.50
CA SER A 359 -31.16 38.37 -24.27
C SER A 359 -31.76 38.97 -25.54
N GLY A 360 -31.14 38.79 -26.71
CA GLY A 360 -31.60 39.31 -28.00
C GLY A 360 -32.85 38.59 -28.52
N THR A 361 -33.49 39.11 -29.57
CA THR A 361 -34.63 38.41 -30.21
C THR A 361 -34.17 37.72 -31.49
N CYS A 362 -34.38 36.41 -31.62
CA CYS A 362 -34.15 35.74 -32.90
C CYS A 362 -35.28 36.07 -33.87
N TRP A 363 -34.97 36.90 -34.87
CA TRP A 363 -35.92 37.35 -35.88
C TRP A 363 -36.13 36.29 -36.96
N ALA A 364 -37.33 36.23 -37.52
CA ALA A 364 -37.65 35.31 -38.62
C ALA A 364 -37.06 35.74 -39.96
N THR A 365 -36.77 37.04 -40.13
CA THR A 365 -36.19 37.63 -41.35
C THR A 365 -35.22 38.76 -40.98
N CYS A 366 -34.42 39.21 -41.94
CA CYS A 366 -33.43 40.27 -41.72
C CYS A 366 -34.07 41.65 -41.45
N THR A 367 -35.22 41.99 -42.05
CA THR A 367 -35.78 43.35 -41.96
C THR A 367 -36.07 43.79 -40.51
N PRO A 368 -36.75 42.99 -39.67
CA PRO A 368 -36.97 43.36 -38.27
C PRO A 368 -35.69 43.36 -37.42
N ALA A 369 -34.72 42.48 -37.74
CA ALA A 369 -33.44 42.43 -37.02
C ALA A 369 -32.62 43.72 -37.16
N SER A 370 -32.84 44.39 -38.28
CA SER A 370 -32.15 45.58 -38.73
C SER A 370 -32.58 46.84 -37.95
N ASP A 371 -33.79 46.81 -37.35
CA ASP A 371 -34.35 47.91 -36.55
C ASP A 371 -34.09 47.74 -35.03
N ASP A 372 -33.54 46.60 -34.61
CA ASP A 372 -33.20 46.34 -33.20
C ASP A 372 -31.93 47.11 -32.81
N LYS A 373 -31.99 47.88 -31.70
CA LYS A 373 -30.83 48.62 -31.18
C LYS A 373 -29.66 47.71 -30.81
N LEU A 374 -29.95 46.46 -30.43
CA LEU A 374 -28.94 45.44 -30.16
C LEU A 374 -28.42 44.78 -31.46
N GLY A 375 -29.16 44.92 -32.57
CA GLY A 375 -28.86 44.35 -33.87
C GLY A 375 -28.10 45.28 -34.83
N SER A 376 -27.59 46.42 -34.38
CA SER A 376 -26.92 47.41 -35.26
C SER A 376 -25.76 46.85 -36.09
N GLY A 377 -25.12 45.74 -35.68
CA GLY A 377 -24.12 45.02 -36.49
C GLY A 377 -24.68 43.90 -37.38
N VAL A 378 -25.90 43.41 -37.14
CA VAL A 378 -26.56 42.36 -37.96
C VAL A 378 -26.93 42.89 -39.34
N TYR A 379 -27.16 44.20 -39.47
CA TYR A 379 -27.54 44.84 -40.73
C TYR A 379 -26.53 44.62 -41.85
N ASP A 380 -25.23 44.74 -41.55
CA ASP A 380 -24.17 44.61 -42.55
C ASP A 380 -24.01 43.17 -43.06
N GLU A 381 -24.22 42.18 -42.18
CA GLU A 381 -24.10 40.76 -42.50
C GLU A 381 -25.31 40.24 -43.28
N CYS A 382 -26.52 40.67 -42.89
CA CYS A 382 -27.75 40.44 -43.66
C CYS A 382 -27.70 41.07 -45.06
N ARG A 383 -26.99 42.19 -45.23
CA ARG A 383 -26.88 42.86 -46.54
C ARG A 383 -26.06 42.05 -47.56
N LEU A 384 -25.12 41.23 -47.10
CA LEU A 384 -24.31 40.37 -47.97
C LEU A 384 -25.08 39.15 -48.51
N GLN A 385 -26.09 38.65 -47.78
CA GLN A 385 -26.91 37.52 -48.24
C GLN A 385 -28.00 37.91 -49.26
N VAL A 386 -28.38 39.19 -49.32
CA VAL A 386 -29.48 39.68 -50.19
C VAL A 386 -28.97 40.09 -51.59
N VAL A 387 -27.74 39.76 -51.98
CA VAL A 387 -27.37 39.78 -53.40
C VAL A 387 -27.79 38.45 -53.99
N PRO A 388 -28.95 38.34 -54.69
CA PRO A 388 -29.29 37.11 -55.37
C PRO A 388 -28.16 36.82 -56.36
N ASN A 389 -27.77 35.54 -56.36
CA ASN A 389 -26.85 34.92 -57.30
C ASN A 389 -27.35 35.17 -58.74
N THR A 390 -27.07 36.37 -59.27
CA THR A 390 -27.43 36.75 -60.62
C THR A 390 -26.35 36.10 -61.46
N GLN A 391 -26.71 34.96 -62.06
CA GLN A 391 -25.85 34.26 -63.01
C GLN A 391 -25.26 35.26 -64.00
N LEU A 392 -23.94 35.43 -63.92
CA LEU A 392 -23.11 35.97 -64.98
C LEU A 392 -23.23 35.03 -66.19
N LEU A 393 -24.28 35.22 -66.99
CA LEU A 393 -24.32 34.79 -68.38
C LEU A 393 -23.27 35.62 -69.12
N HIS A 394 -22.13 35.00 -69.42
CA HIS A 394 -21.20 35.48 -70.42
C HIS A 394 -21.91 35.52 -71.78
N GLY A 395 -22.41 36.68 -72.16
CA GLY A 395 -22.83 37.03 -73.51
C GLY A 395 -22.01 38.21 -73.99
N ALA A 396 -21.03 37.92 -74.84
CA ALA A 396 -20.29 38.94 -75.57
C ALA A 396 -21.24 39.60 -76.58
N ASP A 397 -21.51 40.90 -76.44
CA ASP A 397 -21.64 41.76 -77.61
C ASP A 397 -21.34 43.23 -77.29
N THR A 398 -20.47 43.78 -78.12
CA THR A 398 -20.10 45.17 -78.26
C THR A 398 -21.27 46.00 -78.79
N ARG A 399 -21.66 47.07 -78.07
CA ARG A 399 -21.99 48.41 -78.62
C ARG A 399 -22.56 49.35 -77.54
N LEU A 400 -21.82 50.43 -77.29
CA LEU A 400 -22.32 51.76 -76.90
C LEU A 400 -23.32 52.28 -77.98
N PRO A 401 -24.24 53.25 -77.70
CA PRO A 401 -23.96 54.45 -76.89
C PRO A 401 -25.13 55.11 -76.10
N HIS A 402 -24.77 56.20 -75.41
CA HIS A 402 -25.55 57.35 -74.91
C HIS A 402 -26.32 57.30 -73.57
N ALA A 403 -25.64 57.84 -72.54
CA ALA A 403 -26.03 58.93 -71.63
C ALA A 403 -27.47 59.04 -71.08
N VAL A 404 -27.62 59.08 -69.74
CA VAL A 404 -28.24 60.19 -68.97
C VAL A 404 -27.70 60.20 -67.52
N HIS A 405 -27.44 61.42 -67.02
CA HIS A 405 -27.03 61.83 -65.67
C HIS A 405 -28.00 61.45 -64.53
N ASN A 406 -27.44 61.18 -63.35
CA ASN A 406 -27.76 61.71 -62.00
C ASN A 406 -27.02 60.82 -60.98
N GLY A 407 -26.06 61.26 -60.17
CA GLY A 407 -26.02 62.48 -59.38
C GLY A 407 -26.28 62.12 -57.91
N CYS A 408 -25.23 61.73 -57.18
CA CYS A 408 -25.19 61.80 -55.71
C CYS A 408 -23.73 61.76 -55.22
N ALA A 409 -23.28 62.91 -54.73
CA ALA A 409 -21.97 63.12 -54.13
C ALA A 409 -21.98 62.70 -52.66
N GLY A 410 -20.95 61.98 -52.24
CA GLY A 410 -20.64 61.68 -50.82
C GLY A 410 -19.12 61.65 -50.64
N ARG A 411 -18.63 62.57 -49.82
CA ARG A 411 -17.21 62.93 -49.61
C ARG A 411 -16.38 61.76 -49.05
N ALA A 412 -15.26 61.44 -49.72
CA ALA A 412 -14.14 60.73 -49.10
C ALA A 412 -13.18 61.77 -48.51
N ARG A 413 -12.88 61.64 -47.21
CA ARG A 413 -11.81 62.35 -46.52
C ARG A 413 -10.52 61.53 -46.56
N ASP A 414 -9.43 62.27 -46.57
CA ASP A 414 -8.03 61.86 -46.72
C ASP A 414 -7.56 60.78 -45.74
N LEU A 415 -6.77 59.84 -46.27
CA LEU A 415 -5.85 58.99 -45.51
C LEU A 415 -4.42 59.53 -45.71
N PRO A 416 -3.62 59.72 -44.65
CA PRO A 416 -2.18 59.89 -44.81
C PRO A 416 -1.48 58.53 -44.88
N SER A 417 -0.58 58.46 -45.84
CA SER A 417 0.44 57.45 -46.07
C SER A 417 1.50 57.38 -44.95
N SER A 418 2.22 56.25 -44.96
CA SER A 418 3.57 56.00 -44.43
C SER A 418 3.66 55.30 -43.07
N VAL A 419 3.97 54.01 -43.09
CA VAL A 419 4.68 53.32 -42.00
C VAL A 419 5.85 52.57 -42.62
N ASP A 420 7.05 53.01 -42.26
CA ASP A 420 8.34 52.38 -42.55
C ASP A 420 8.48 51.05 -41.82
N ILE A 421 8.89 50.01 -42.55
CA ILE A 421 9.25 48.70 -41.99
C ILE A 421 10.76 48.70 -41.72
N PHE A 422 11.13 48.82 -40.44
CA PHE A 422 12.49 48.55 -39.96
C PHE A 422 12.69 47.04 -39.80
N PHE A 423 13.62 46.46 -40.56
CA PHE A 423 14.19 45.14 -40.27
C PHE A 423 15.38 45.30 -39.30
N LEU A 424 15.31 44.61 -38.16
CA LEU A 424 16.46 44.33 -37.29
C LEU A 424 16.67 42.81 -37.22
N PRO A 425 17.92 42.31 -37.34
CA PRO A 425 18.21 40.89 -37.28
C PRO A 425 18.38 40.40 -35.84
N HIS A 426 17.78 39.25 -35.53
CA HIS A 426 18.06 38.49 -34.31
C HIS A 426 19.37 37.72 -34.45
N VAL A 427 20.32 38.00 -33.55
CA VAL A 427 21.51 37.20 -33.28
C VAL A 427 21.35 36.60 -31.89
N GLY A 428 21.65 35.31 -31.72
CA GLY A 428 21.80 34.71 -30.38
C GLY A 428 21.60 33.21 -30.31
N GLU A 429 22.45 32.42 -30.96
CA GLU A 429 22.71 31.04 -30.55
C GLU A 429 23.44 31.04 -29.21
N ARG A 430 23.00 30.21 -28.25
CA ARG A 430 23.73 29.95 -27.01
C ARG A 430 23.95 28.45 -26.83
N LEU A 431 25.19 28.04 -27.10
CA LEU A 431 25.82 26.81 -26.63
C LEU A 431 26.04 26.89 -25.11
N GLU A 432 25.74 25.82 -24.37
CA GLU A 432 26.43 25.42 -23.13
C GLU A 432 26.10 23.93 -22.85
N VAL A 433 26.99 23.01 -23.23
CA VAL A 433 28.08 22.38 -22.44
C VAL A 433 27.56 21.41 -21.35
N ARG A 434 27.63 20.11 -21.66
CA ARG A 434 27.58 19.00 -20.69
C ARG A 434 28.93 18.90 -19.97
N GLY A 435 28.94 19.15 -18.66
CA GLY A 435 30.01 18.75 -17.75
C GLY A 435 29.74 17.37 -17.18
N VAL A 436 30.69 16.46 -17.35
CA VAL A 436 30.75 15.15 -16.68
C VAL A 436 31.61 15.32 -15.43
N ALA A 437 31.13 14.83 -14.30
CA ALA A 437 31.91 14.44 -13.13
C ALA A 437 31.32 13.15 -12.57
#